data_AF-A0A4Q3FGM6-F1
#
_entry.id   AF-A0A4Q3FGM6-F1
#
_cell.length_a   1.000
_cell.length_b   1.000
_cell.length_c   1.000
_cell.angle_alpha   90.00
_cell.angle_beta   90.00
_cell.angle_gamma   90.00
#
_symmetry.space_group_name_H-M   'P 1'
#
loop_
_entity.id
_entity.type
_entity.pdbx_description
1 polymer ?
#
loop_
_entity_poly.entity_id
_entity_poly.type
_entity_poly.pdbx_seq_one_letter_code
_entity_poly.pdbx_strand_id
1 'polypeptide(L)'
;MITKQDKIRFAATLINEGKIDTVDRLYQFLSKKAVAEILGVNSTRFSNLKSNHPGDFKMSDLDKLSKALNVELYAMVNIFKNSLAADDAAVA
;
A
#
# COMPACT_ATOMS: atom_id res chain seq x y z
N MET A 1 22.92 -6.78 5.06
CA MET A 1 21.68 -6.48 5.82
C MET A 1 20.87 -5.54 4.96
N ILE A 2 19.63 -5.90 4.57
CA ILE A 2 18.80 -5.05 3.70
C ILE A 2 18.23 -3.90 4.53
N THR A 3 18.47 -2.66 4.13
CA THR A 3 18.00 -1.47 4.88
C THR A 3 16.53 -1.17 4.60
N LYS A 4 15.89 -0.35 5.45
CA LYS A 4 14.51 0.13 5.20
C LYS A 4 14.41 0.93 3.89
N GLN A 5 15.45 1.68 3.53
CA GLN A 5 15.53 2.41 2.26
C GLN A 5 15.59 1.46 1.06
N ASP A 6 16.34 0.36 1.14
CA ASP A 6 16.42 -0.63 0.06
C ASP A 6 15.06 -1.26 -0.21
N LYS A 7 14.29 -1.57 0.84
CA LYS A 7 12.92 -2.11 0.71
C LYS A 7 11.97 -1.10 0.07
N ILE A 8 12.07 0.18 0.45
CA ILE A 8 11.25 1.25 -0.13
C ILE A 8 11.56 1.41 -1.61
N ARG A 9 12.85 1.48 -1.98
CA ARG A 9 13.27 1.58 -3.39
C ARG A 9 12.81 0.37 -4.20
N PHE A 10 12.97 -0.83 -3.65
CA PHE A 10 12.54 -2.05 -4.32
C PHE A 10 11.03 -2.09 -4.54
N ALA A 11 10.23 -1.72 -3.54
CA ALA A 11 8.79 -1.60 -3.68
C ALA A 11 8.41 -0.56 -4.75
N ALA A 12 9.08 0.58 -4.77
CA ALA A 12 8.86 1.62 -5.77
C ALA A 12 9.11 1.12 -7.21
N THR A 13 10.22 0.39 -7.42
CA THR A 13 10.52 -0.23 -8.71
C THR A 13 9.41 -1.19 -9.14
N LEU A 14 8.95 -2.06 -8.23
CA LEU A 14 7.91 -3.04 -8.54
C LEU A 14 6.54 -2.40 -8.82
N ILE A 15 6.21 -1.29 -8.15
CA ILE A 15 5.00 -0.51 -8.43
C ILE A 15 5.07 0.07 -9.84
N ASN A 16 6.21 0.69 -10.20
CA ASN A 16 6.39 1.30 -11.51
C ASN A 16 6.42 0.26 -12.65
N GLU A 17 6.92 -0.95 -12.38
CA GLU A 17 6.87 -2.08 -13.31
C GLU A 17 5.48 -2.74 -13.40
N GLY A 18 4.50 -2.30 -12.60
CA GLY A 18 3.16 -2.88 -12.55
C GLY A 18 3.07 -4.25 -11.86
N LYS A 19 4.13 -4.68 -11.16
CA LYS A 19 4.17 -5.96 -10.41
C LYS A 19 3.49 -5.87 -9.04
N ILE A 20 3.37 -4.66 -8.49
CA ILE A 20 2.54 -4.34 -7.33
C ILE A 20 1.37 -3.52 -7.85
N ASP A 21 0.23 -4.19 -8.01
CA ASP A 21 -0.99 -3.65 -8.59
C ASP A 21 -2.18 -3.72 -7.62
N THR A 22 -2.00 -4.32 -6.43
CA THR A 22 -3.01 -4.46 -5.37
C THR A 22 -2.38 -4.26 -3.99
N VAL A 23 -3.20 -3.89 -3.01
CA VAL A 23 -2.82 -3.64 -1.61
C VAL A 23 -2.27 -4.92 -0.96
N ASP A 24 -2.83 -6.08 -1.28
CA ASP A 24 -2.30 -7.36 -0.82
C ASP A 24 -0.90 -7.62 -1.37
N ARG A 25 -0.67 -7.36 -2.66
CA ARG A 25 0.68 -7.44 -3.23
C ARG A 25 1.63 -6.44 -2.60
N LEU A 26 1.17 -5.21 -2.33
CA LEU A 26 1.96 -4.21 -1.63
C LEU A 26 2.42 -4.75 -0.27
N TYR A 27 1.56 -5.44 0.49
CA TYR A 27 1.90 -5.99 1.80
C TYR A 27 2.92 -7.13 1.79
N GLN A 28 3.08 -7.81 0.66
CA GLN A 28 4.11 -8.85 0.51
C GLN A 28 5.52 -8.26 0.44
N PHE A 29 5.66 -7.01 -0.03
CA PHE A 29 6.94 -6.32 -0.14
C PHE A 29 7.16 -5.28 0.98
N LEU A 30 6.07 -4.67 1.44
CA LEU A 30 6.07 -3.66 2.48
C LEU A 30 5.10 -4.05 3.60
N SER A 31 5.64 -4.50 4.74
CA SER A 31 4.81 -5.01 5.83
C SER A 31 3.74 -4.00 6.30
N LYS A 32 2.58 -4.51 6.74
CA LYS A 32 1.49 -3.70 7.30
C LYS A 32 1.96 -2.74 8.41
N LYS A 33 2.96 -3.15 9.20
CA LYS A 33 3.61 -2.29 10.20
C LYS A 33 4.33 -1.10 9.56
N ALA A 34 5.11 -1.31 8.51
CA ALA A 34 5.81 -0.23 7.81
C ALA A 34 4.82 0.76 7.16
N VAL A 35 3.71 0.24 6.60
CA VAL A 35 2.62 1.07 6.08
C VAL A 35 1.97 1.90 7.18
N ALA A 36 1.65 1.29 8.33
CA ALA A 36 1.10 2.00 9.48
C ALA A 36 2.03 3.10 10.00
N GLU A 37 3.34 2.84 10.06
CA GLU A 37 4.37 3.83 10.41
C GLU A 37 4.36 5.02 9.44
N ILE A 38 4.32 4.77 8.13
CA ILE A 38 4.25 5.82 7.09
C ILE A 38 3.00 6.68 7.26
N LEU A 39 1.87 6.04 7.55
CA LEU A 39 0.58 6.72 7.73
C LEU A 39 0.48 7.46 9.07
N GLY A 40 1.36 7.17 10.03
CA GLY A 40 1.35 7.73 11.38
C GLY A 40 0.21 7.18 12.23
N VAL A 41 -0.19 5.93 12.03
CA VAL A 41 -1.31 5.28 12.74
C VAL A 41 -0.82 4.13 13.61
N ASN A 42 -1.62 3.74 14.59
CA ASN A 42 -1.32 2.59 15.43
C ASN A 42 -1.24 1.30 14.59
N SER A 43 -0.09 0.61 14.61
CA SER A 43 0.18 -0.56 13.78
C SER A 43 -0.74 -1.74 14.06
N THR A 44 -1.12 -1.96 15.31
CA THR A 44 -2.02 -3.06 15.71
C THR A 44 -3.41 -2.81 15.19
N ARG A 45 -3.94 -1.60 15.42
CA ARG A 45 -5.27 -1.21 14.93
C ARG A 45 -5.32 -1.20 13.41
N PHE A 46 -4.27 -0.72 12.75
CA PHE A 46 -4.16 -0.73 11.30
C PHE A 46 -4.19 -2.16 10.74
N SER A 47 -3.38 -3.06 11.30
CA SER A 47 -3.27 -4.44 10.81
C SER A 47 -4.56 -5.23 11.01
N ASN A 48 -5.32 -4.96 12.08
CA ASN A 48 -6.53 -5.70 12.41
C ASN A 48 -7.80 -5.17 11.71
N LEU A 49 -7.81 -3.90 11.29
CA LEU A 49 -9.00 -3.27 10.72
C LEU A 49 -8.70 -2.71 9.33
N LYS A 50 -8.11 -1.52 9.28
CA LYS A 50 -7.98 -0.72 8.06
C LYS A 50 -7.21 -1.44 6.94
N SER A 51 -6.20 -2.24 7.26
CA SER A 51 -5.37 -2.89 6.25
C SER A 51 -6.12 -3.89 5.36
N ASN A 52 -7.26 -4.42 5.81
CA ASN A 52 -8.03 -5.38 5.01
C ASN A 52 -9.15 -4.71 4.20
N HIS A 53 -9.29 -3.39 4.32
CA HIS A 53 -10.37 -2.64 3.68
C HIS A 53 -9.75 -1.52 2.83
N PRO A 54 -9.43 -1.78 1.55
CA PRO A 54 -8.88 -0.77 0.66
C PRO A 54 -9.74 0.51 0.57
N GLY A 55 -11.06 0.39 0.75
CA GLY A 55 -12.01 1.51 0.73
C GLY A 55 -11.92 2.46 1.93
N ASP A 56 -11.32 2.03 3.04
CA ASP A 56 -11.15 2.86 4.24
C ASP A 56 -9.97 3.84 4.12
N PHE A 57 -9.18 3.73 3.04
CA PHE A 57 -8.06 4.62 2.78
C PHE A 57 -8.54 5.93 2.17
N LYS A 58 -8.18 7.03 2.82
CA LYS A 58 -8.48 8.37 2.31
C LYS A 58 -7.44 8.77 1.28
N MET A 59 -7.77 9.70 0.39
CA MET A 59 -6.82 10.23 -0.58
C MET A 59 -5.54 10.79 0.07
N SER A 60 -5.66 11.37 1.27
CA SER A 60 -4.52 11.84 2.06
C SER A 60 -3.58 10.71 2.51
N ASP A 61 -4.10 9.49 2.71
CA ASP A 61 -3.29 8.32 3.04
C ASP A 61 -2.50 7.85 1.82
N LEU A 62 -3.14 7.86 0.65
CA LEU A 62 -2.51 7.53 -0.63
C LEU A 62 -1.41 8.53 -0.98
N ASP A 63 -1.63 9.83 -0.77
CA ASP A 63 -0.62 10.88 -0.95
C ASP A 63 0.57 10.73 0.00
N LYS A 64 0.35 10.33 1.25
CA LYS A 64 1.45 10.01 2.18
C LYS A 64 2.26 8.80 1.71
N LEU A 65 1.58 7.75 1.26
CA LEU A 65 2.23 6.54 0.77
C LEU A 65 3.02 6.80 -0.51
N SER A 66 2.47 7.56 -1.45
CA SER A 66 3.16 7.90 -2.70
C SER A 66 4.45 8.68 -2.43
N LYS A 67 4.39 9.68 -1.54
CA LYS A 67 5.57 10.46 -1.12
C LYS A 67 6.60 9.61 -0.39
N ALA A 68 6.16 8.77 0.56
CA ALA A 68 7.07 7.93 1.34
C ALA A 68 7.76 6.85 0.49
N LEU A 69 7.06 6.35 -0.54
CA LEU A 69 7.57 5.34 -1.47
C LEU A 69 8.25 5.95 -2.70
N ASN A 70 8.20 7.28 -2.87
CA ASN A 70 8.71 7.98 -4.03
C ASN A 70 8.14 7.41 -5.35
N VAL A 71 6.82 7.23 -5.38
CA VAL A 71 6.06 6.80 -6.57
C VAL A 71 5.01 7.84 -6.90
N GLU A 72 4.54 7.84 -8.15
CA GLU A 72 3.47 8.74 -8.55
C GLU A 72 2.16 8.42 -7.81
N LEU A 73 1.41 9.47 -7.44
CA LEU A 73 0.12 9.33 -6.77
C LEU A 73 -0.86 8.52 -7.62
N TYR A 74 -0.83 8.67 -8.94
CA TYR A 74 -1.65 7.90 -9.87
C TYR A 74 -1.41 6.39 -9.74
N ALA A 75 -0.15 5.95 -9.66
CA ALA A 75 0.19 4.55 -9.47
C ALA A 75 -0.36 4.02 -8.13
N MET A 76 -0.26 4.83 -7.06
CA MET A 76 -0.83 4.48 -5.76
C MET A 76 -2.36 4.35 -5.84
N VAL A 77 -3.05 5.31 -6.47
CA VAL A 77 -4.50 5.24 -6.67
C VAL A 77 -4.91 3.99 -7.43
N ASN A 78 -4.17 3.60 -8.48
CA ASN A 78 -4.45 2.39 -9.23
C ASN A 78 -4.35 1.12 -8.38
N ILE A 79 -3.35 1.02 -7.49
CA ILE A 79 -3.20 -0.11 -6.57
C ILE A 79 -4.46 -0.28 -5.70
N PHE A 80 -4.93 0.82 -5.10
CA PHE A 80 -6.11 0.79 -4.25
C PHE A 80 -7.39 0.52 -5.05
N LYS A 81 -7.52 1.13 -6.24
CA LYS A 81 -8.64 0.90 -7.16
C LYS A 81 -8.76 -0.58 -7.57
N ASN A 82 -7.65 -1.20 -7.97
CA ASN A 82 -7.62 -2.61 -8.37
C ASN A 82 -7.98 -3.54 -7.20
N SER A 83 -7.59 -3.15 -5.99
CA SER A 83 -7.92 -3.91 -4.78
C SER A 83 -9.40 -3.84 -4.43
N LEU A 84 -10.06 -2.70 -4.68
CA LEU A 84 -11.52 -2.58 -4.56
C LEU A 84 -12.22 -3.50 -5.55
N ALA A 85 -11.79 -3.51 -6.81
CA ALA A 85 -12.38 -4.38 -7.83
C ALA A 85 -12.18 -5.88 -7.53
N ALA A 86 -11.04 -6.25 -6.93
CA ALA A 86 -10.77 -7.62 -6.50
C ALA A 86 -11.64 -8.04 -5.30
N ASP A 87 -11.88 -7.11 -4.36
CA ASP A 87 -12.75 -7.34 -3.19
C ASP A 87 -14.22 -7.51 -3.63
N ASP A 88 -14.70 -6.64 -4.52
CA ASP A 88 -16.06 -6.74 -5.10
C ASP A 88 -16.28 -8.08 -5.83
N ALA A 89 -15.26 -8.58 -6.52
CA ALA A 89 -15.31 -9.87 -7.21
C ALA A 89 -15.24 -11.09 -6.27
N ALA A 90 -14.71 -10.94 -5.05
CA ALA A 90 -14.63 -12.02 -4.06
C ALA A 90 -15.93 -12.17 -3.24
N VAL A 91 -16.79 -11.16 -3.24
CA VAL A 91 -18.07 -11.11 -2.51
C VAL A 91 -19.27 -11.46 -3.39
N ALA A 92 -19.08 -11.50 -4.72
CA ALA A 92 -20.08 -11.89 -5.73
C ALA A 92 -20.16 -13.40 -5.95
#